data_AF-A0A9R1WR50-F1
#
_entry.id   AF-A0A9R1WR50-F1
#
_cell.length_a   1.000
_cell.length_b   1.000
_cell.length_c   1.000
_cell.angle_alpha   90.00
_cell.angle_beta   90.00
_cell.angle_gamma   90.00
#
_symmetry.space_group_name_H-M   'P 1'
#
loop_
_entity.id
_entity.type
_entity.pdbx_description
1 polymer ?
#
loop_
_entity_poly.entity_id
_entity_poly.type
_entity_poly.pdbx_seq_one_letter_code
_entity_poly.pdbx_strand_id
1 'polypeptide(L)'
;MQHFEDLVIGHFHNRAVSILTICRGYTKGVRVGCGVNVGEEKNSHGFQKNVERLMRTLVRAFEKIGVDNVNEFIPEIVPEFTPQTRNMAQKIRAFFCIKG
;
A
#
# COMPACT_ATOMS: atom_id res chain seq x y z
N MET A 1 2.36 -13.53 31.18
CA MET A 1 2.01 -12.88 29.89
C MET A 1 2.97 -13.23 28.76
N GLN A 2 4.18 -13.78 29.01
CA GLN A 2 5.15 -14.18 27.96
C GLN A 2 4.58 -15.12 26.90
N HIS A 3 3.75 -16.09 27.29
CA HIS A 3 3.16 -17.04 26.33
C HIS A 3 2.33 -16.36 25.23
N PHE A 4 1.68 -15.22 25.51
CA PHE A 4 0.93 -14.52 24.49
C PHE A 4 1.86 -13.85 23.47
N GLU A 5 2.94 -13.24 23.93
CA GLU A 5 3.92 -12.57 23.07
C GLU A 5 4.61 -13.56 22.13
N ASP A 6 5.04 -14.72 22.64
CA ASP A 6 5.65 -15.78 21.82
C ASP A 6 4.67 -16.32 20.77
N LEU A 7 3.39 -16.50 21.14
CA LEU A 7 2.34 -16.92 20.21
C LEU A 7 2.11 -15.89 19.11
N VAL A 8 2.09 -14.60 19.46
CA VAL A 8 1.91 -13.51 18.51
C VAL A 8 3.11 -13.39 17.57
N ILE A 9 4.33 -13.44 18.11
CA ILE A 9 5.57 -13.43 17.33
C ILE A 9 5.59 -14.62 16.37
N GLY A 10 5.32 -15.83 16.86
CA GLY A 10 5.25 -17.04 16.04
C GLY A 10 4.18 -16.95 14.95
N HIS A 11 3.00 -16.40 15.24
CA HIS A 11 1.96 -16.20 14.24
C HIS A 11 2.42 -15.25 13.12
N PHE A 12 2.95 -14.08 13.48
CA PHE A 12 3.37 -13.08 12.51
C PHE A 12 4.61 -13.51 11.73
N HIS A 13 5.55 -14.24 12.34
CA HIS A 13 6.69 -14.84 11.65
C HIS A 13 6.20 -15.79 10.54
N ASN A 14 5.33 -16.74 10.90
CA ASN A 14 4.78 -17.72 9.95
C ASN A 14 3.91 -17.08 8.84
N ARG A 15 3.29 -15.93 9.10
CA ARG A 15 2.36 -15.26 8.17
C ARG A 15 2.96 -14.08 7.42
N ALA A 16 4.18 -13.65 7.73
CA ALA A 16 4.79 -12.45 7.19
C ALA A 16 4.73 -12.36 5.66
N VAL A 17 5.17 -13.40 4.95
CA VAL A 17 5.17 -13.45 3.47
C VAL A 17 3.74 -13.37 2.91
N SER A 18 2.77 -14.06 3.53
CA SER A 18 1.37 -14.00 3.10
C SER A 18 0.78 -12.60 3.28
N ILE A 19 1.04 -11.97 4.43
CA ILE A 19 0.59 -10.61 4.73
C ILE A 19 1.18 -9.62 3.71
N LEU A 20 2.49 -9.67 3.49
CA LEU A 20 3.17 -8.78 2.54
C LEU A 20 2.69 -8.99 1.09
N THR A 21 2.42 -10.24 0.69
CA THR A 21 1.87 -10.57 -0.63
C THR A 21 0.50 -9.94 -0.85
N ILE A 22 -0.40 -10.04 0.14
CA ILE A 22 -1.73 -9.43 0.08
C ILE A 22 -1.61 -7.90 0.04
N CYS A 23 -0.77 -7.30 0.89
CA CYS A 23 -0.51 -5.87 0.87
C CYS A 23 0.04 -5.40 -0.50
N ARG A 24 0.95 -6.17 -1.12
CA ARG A 24 1.46 -5.88 -2.47
C ARG A 24 0.36 -5.99 -3.54
N GLY A 25 -0.61 -6.88 -3.36
CA GLY A 25 -1.82 -6.90 -4.20
C GLY A 25 -2.59 -5.59 -4.10
N TYR A 26 -2.78 -5.09 -2.88
CA TYR A 26 -3.45 -3.81 -2.65
C TYR A 26 -2.72 -2.63 -3.27
N THR A 27 -1.39 -2.58 -3.26
CA THR A 27 -0.66 -1.49 -3.95
C THR A 27 -0.86 -1.53 -5.47
N LYS A 28 -1.16 -2.72 -6.04
CA LYS A 28 -1.49 -2.91 -7.47
C LYS A 28 -2.97 -2.69 -7.82
N GLY A 29 -3.77 -2.21 -6.87
CA GLY A 29 -5.18 -1.90 -7.10
C GLY A 29 -6.14 -3.07 -6.89
N VAL A 30 -5.71 -4.19 -6.30
CA VAL A 30 -6.61 -5.29 -5.92
C VAL A 30 -7.73 -4.76 -5.02
N ARG A 31 -8.96 -5.17 -5.29
CA ARG A 31 -10.15 -4.76 -4.55
C ARG A 31 -10.02 -5.11 -3.07
N VAL A 32 -10.55 -4.24 -2.22
CA VAL A 32 -10.61 -4.41 -0.77
C VAL A 32 -12.08 -4.64 -0.38
N GLY A 33 -12.36 -5.70 0.39
CA GLY A 33 -13.69 -5.99 0.94
C GLY A 33 -14.58 -6.92 0.09
N CYS A 34 -15.61 -7.49 0.74
CA CYS A 34 -16.57 -8.45 0.17
C CYS A 34 -17.88 -7.77 -0.31
N GLY A 35 -17.77 -6.64 -1.00
CA GLY A 35 -18.92 -5.90 -1.52
C GLY A 35 -19.51 -6.60 -2.75
N VAL A 36 -20.60 -7.34 -2.54
CA VAL A 36 -21.41 -7.96 -3.60
C VAL A 36 -22.05 -6.83 -4.43
N ASN A 37 -21.67 -6.78 -5.71
CA ASN A 37 -22.28 -6.08 -6.85
C ASN A 37 -21.47 -4.93 -7.53
N VAL A 38 -20.99 -5.31 -8.72
CA VAL A 38 -21.00 -4.63 -10.03
C VAL A 38 -20.27 -3.29 -10.16
N GLY A 39 -19.02 -3.39 -10.60
CA GLY A 39 -18.19 -2.31 -11.11
C GLY A 39 -16.75 -2.68 -10.88
N GLU A 40 -15.88 -2.61 -11.88
CA GLU A 40 -14.43 -2.90 -11.79
C GLU A 40 -13.67 -1.87 -10.92
N GLU A 41 -14.23 -1.43 -9.80
CA GLU A 41 -13.57 -0.48 -8.94
C GLU A 41 -12.38 -1.14 -8.25
N LYS A 42 -11.20 -0.74 -8.74
CA LYS A 42 -9.93 -0.85 -8.04
C LYS A 42 -10.00 -0.02 -6.75
N ASN A 43 -9.13 -0.32 -5.80
CA ASN A 43 -8.99 0.52 -4.61
C ASN A 43 -8.46 1.93 -4.98
N SER A 44 -8.62 2.90 -4.07
CA SER A 44 -8.20 4.29 -4.33
C SER A 44 -6.68 4.46 -4.30
N HIS A 45 -6.14 5.42 -5.06
CA HIS A 45 -4.71 5.72 -5.05
C HIS A 45 -4.20 6.11 -3.64
N GLY A 46 -5.01 6.86 -2.87
CA GLY A 46 -4.66 7.21 -1.48
C GLY A 46 -4.51 5.97 -0.59
N PHE A 47 -5.39 4.97 -0.78
CA PHE A 47 -5.27 3.69 -0.09
C PHE A 47 -3.98 2.95 -0.48
N GLN A 48 -3.65 2.89 -1.78
CA GLN A 48 -2.40 2.27 -2.26
C GLN A 48 -1.17 2.88 -1.59
N LYS A 49 -1.05 4.23 -1.56
CA LYS A 49 0.07 4.93 -0.90
C LYS A 49 0.13 4.62 0.60
N ASN A 50 -1.01 4.52 1.27
CA ASN A 50 -1.05 4.15 2.69
C ASN A 50 -0.55 2.72 2.92
N VAL A 51 -0.96 1.78 2.06
CA VAL A 51 -0.47 0.39 2.13
C VAL A 51 1.03 0.32 1.83
N GLU A 52 1.56 1.07 0.87
CA GLU A 52 3.01 1.12 0.61
C GLU A 52 3.81 1.62 1.82
N ARG A 53 3.30 2.66 2.51
CA ARG A 53 3.92 3.15 3.76
C ARG A 53 3.85 2.09 4.86
N LEU A 54 2.71 1.41 5.00
CA LEU A 54 2.55 0.31 5.95
C LEU A 54 3.50 -0.85 5.66
N MET A 55 3.66 -1.23 4.38
CA MET A 55 4.57 -2.31 3.97
C MET A 55 6.01 -2.05 4.42
N ARG A 56 6.50 -0.80 4.32
CA ARG A 56 7.83 -0.43 4.84
C ARG A 56 7.96 -0.65 6.35
N THR A 57 6.92 -0.35 7.11
CA THR A 57 6.89 -0.62 8.56
C THR A 57 6.84 -2.11 8.86
N LEU A 58 6.02 -2.88 8.12
CA LEU A 58 5.87 -4.32 8.29
C LEU A 58 7.15 -5.08 7.95
N VAL A 59 7.83 -4.75 6.85
CA VAL A 59 9.12 -5.37 6.49
C VAL A 59 10.12 -5.22 7.64
N ARG A 60 10.31 -4.00 8.16
CA ARG A 60 11.22 -3.74 9.29
C ARG A 60 10.82 -4.47 10.57
N ALA A 61 9.51 -4.64 10.81
CA ALA A 61 9.02 -5.38 11.97
C ALA A 61 9.26 -6.88 11.81
N PHE A 62 9.05 -7.43 10.62
CA PHE A 62 9.25 -8.85 10.32
C PHE A 62 10.73 -9.24 10.35
N GLU A 63 11.62 -8.39 9.84
CA GLU A 63 13.08 -8.61 9.99
C GLU A 63 13.49 -8.67 11.47
N LYS A 64 12.96 -7.76 12.31
CA LYS A 64 13.27 -7.72 13.74
C LYS A 64 12.86 -8.99 14.49
N ILE A 65 11.81 -9.68 14.03
CA ILE A 65 11.38 -10.96 14.61
C ILE A 65 11.98 -12.18 13.89
N GLY A 66 12.96 -11.97 12.99
CA GLY A 66 13.73 -13.04 12.35
C GLY A 66 13.10 -13.64 11.10
N VAL A 67 12.27 -12.88 10.36
CA VAL A 67 11.79 -13.31 9.03
C VAL A 67 12.80 -12.89 7.97
N ASP A 68 13.32 -13.88 7.23
CA ASP A 68 14.32 -13.65 6.18
C ASP A 68 13.71 -13.14 4.87
N ASN A 69 14.53 -12.43 4.08
CA ASN A 69 14.26 -12.06 2.68
C ASN A 69 13.01 -11.20 2.42
N VAL A 70 12.37 -10.63 3.44
CA VAL A 70 11.17 -9.78 3.28
C VAL A 70 11.46 -8.40 2.65
N ASN A 71 12.73 -8.02 2.48
CA ASN A 71 13.12 -6.77 1.83
C ASN A 71 12.67 -6.66 0.36
N GLU A 72 12.45 -7.78 -0.32
CA GLU A 72 11.93 -7.79 -1.70
C GLU A 72 10.53 -7.16 -1.82
N PHE A 73 9.81 -7.04 -0.70
CA PHE A 73 8.48 -6.44 -0.65
C PHE A 73 8.51 -4.93 -0.47
N ILE A 74 9.68 -4.30 -0.26
CA ILE A 74 9.76 -2.84 -0.20
C ILE A 74 9.33 -2.29 -1.57
N PRO A 75 8.23 -1.51 -1.64
CA PRO A 75 7.84 -0.87 -2.89
C PRO A 75 8.98 0.07 -3.31
N GLU A 76 9.47 -0.09 -4.54
CA GLU A 76 10.50 0.78 -5.11
C GLU A 76 10.12 2.24 -4.84
N ILE A 77 11.09 3.03 -4.38
CA ILE A 77 10.93 4.48 -4.33
C ILE A 77 10.91 4.92 -5.78
N VAL A 78 9.74 4.91 -6.41
CA VAL A 78 9.57 5.61 -7.67
C VAL A 78 9.64 7.09 -7.29
N PRO A 79 10.69 7.86 -7.68
CA PRO A 79 10.67 9.30 -7.50
C PRO A 79 9.37 9.79 -8.12
N GLU A 80 8.58 10.47 -7.29
CA GLU A 80 7.17 10.70 -7.49
C GLU A 80 6.93 11.42 -8.83
N PHE A 81 6.56 10.68 -9.89
CA PHE A 81 5.78 11.29 -10.96
C PHE A 81 4.38 11.49 -10.39
N THR A 82 4.25 12.54 -9.56
CA THR A 82 2.95 13.10 -9.23
C THR A 82 2.20 13.29 -10.55
N PRO A 83 0.93 12.85 -10.70
CA PRO A 83 0.09 13.42 -11.73
C PRO A 83 0.08 14.90 -11.41
N GLN A 84 0.74 15.69 -12.26
CA GLN A 84 0.95 17.12 -12.10
C GLN A 84 -0.27 17.74 -11.45
N THR A 85 -0.16 18.12 -10.17
CA THR A 85 -1.20 18.83 -9.46
C THR A 85 -1.41 20.07 -10.29
N ARG A 86 -2.47 20.08 -11.12
CA ARG A 86 -2.79 21.25 -11.93
C ARG A 86 -2.85 22.41 -10.96
N ASN A 87 -1.93 23.35 -11.10
CA ASN A 87 -1.91 24.52 -10.24
C ASN A 87 -3.27 25.22 -10.38
N MET A 88 -3.66 26.06 -9.41
CA MET A 88 -4.98 26.70 -9.43
C MET A 88 -5.25 27.39 -10.78
N ALA A 89 -4.23 27.96 -11.43
CA ALA A 89 -4.35 28.56 -12.74
C ALA A 89 -4.71 27.54 -13.84
N GLN A 90 -4.15 26.32 -13.83
CA GLN A 90 -4.52 25.23 -14.75
C GLN A 90 -5.94 24.71 -14.48
N LYS A 91 -6.40 24.70 -13.23
CA LYS A 91 -7.80 24.35 -12.89
C LYS A 91 -8.78 25.40 -13.38
N ILE A 92 -8.48 26.69 -13.15
CA ILE A 92 -9.26 27.83 -13.63
C ILE A 92 -9.33 27.82 -15.15
N ARG A 93 -8.20 27.65 -15.84
CA ARG A 93 -8.17 27.55 -17.32
C ARG A 93 -9.02 26.41 -17.86
N ALA A 94 -8.97 25.23 -17.22
CA ALA A 94 -9.80 24.09 -17.62
C ALA A 94 -11.30 24.35 -17.39
N PHE A 95 -11.67 25.00 -16.29
CA PHE A 95 -13.06 25.35 -15.99
C PHE A 95 -13.63 26.35 -17.01
N PHE A 96 -12.83 27.33 -17.42
CA PHE A 96 -13.22 28.33 -18.41
C PHE A 96 -12.86 27.94 -19.85
N CYS A 97 -12.38 26.72 -20.10
CA CYS A 97 -11.92 26.25 -21.42
C CYS A 97 -10.95 27.20 -22.14
N ILE A 98 -10.11 27.93 -21.39
CA ILE A 98 -9.14 28.88 -21.95
C ILE A 98 -7.92 28.08 -22.43
N LYS A 99 -7.71 28.05 -23.75
CA LYS A 99 -6.46 27.53 -24.33
C LYS A 99 -5.38 28.62 -24.22
N GLY A 100 -4.16 28.18 -23.86
CA GLY A 100 -2.97 29.04 -23.82
C GLY A 100 -2.52 29.45 -25.21
#